data_AF-A0A1D8S6A8-F1
#
_entry.id   AF-A0A1D8S6A8-F1
#
_cell.length_a   1.000
_cell.length_b   1.000
_cell.length_c   1.000
_cell.angle_alpha   90.00
_cell.angle_beta   90.00
_cell.angle_gamma   90.00
#
_symmetry.space_group_name_H-M   'P 1'
#
loop_
_entity.id
_entity.type
_entity.pdbx_description
1 polymer ?
#
loop_
_entity_poly.entity_id
_entity_poly.type
_entity_poly.pdbx_seq_one_letter_code
_entity_poly.pdbx_strand_id
1 'polypeptide(L)'
;MYPSGFLPLAAGSVRESSLVDIYRNSELFQALRDEDRFRGKCGACSYRTVCGGSRSRAYAYTGDPFESDPLCPYVPPDYEGDRPEQAVAYDRSGTTTEIDGRLS
;
A
#
# COMPACT_ATOMS: atom_id res chain seq x y z
N MET A 1 2.96 17.91 -5.27
CA MET A 1 2.65 17.40 -3.93
C MET A 1 2.40 15.92 -4.08
N TYR A 2 3.04 15.12 -3.24
CA TYR A 2 2.93 13.67 -3.23
C TYR A 2 2.42 13.22 -1.86
N PRO A 3 1.64 12.13 -1.74
CA PRO A 3 1.19 11.62 -0.44
C PRO A 3 2.34 11.17 0.47
N SER A 4 3.42 10.63 -0.11
CA SER A 4 4.65 10.28 0.60
C SER A 4 5.85 10.36 -0.36
N GLY A 5 7.07 10.36 0.18
CA GLY A 5 8.30 10.27 -0.63
C GLY A 5 8.49 8.92 -1.33
N PHE A 6 7.68 7.91 -0.98
CA PHE A 6 7.76 6.54 -1.53
C PHE A 6 6.56 6.18 -2.41
N LEU A 7 5.59 7.08 -2.60
CA LEU A 7 4.48 6.90 -3.54
C LEU A 7 4.62 7.93 -4.67
N PRO A 8 5.18 7.54 -5.83
CA PRO A 8 5.47 8.47 -6.93
C PRO A 8 4.22 8.83 -7.75
N LEU A 9 3.09 9.07 -7.08
CA LEU A 9 1.83 9.53 -7.66
C LEU A 9 1.58 10.98 -7.25
N ALA A 10 1.62 11.89 -8.22
CA ALA A 10 1.42 13.32 -7.97
C ALA A 10 -0.07 13.63 -7.74
N ALA A 11 -0.37 14.37 -6.67
CA ALA A 11 -1.72 14.87 -6.38
C ALA A 11 -1.97 16.29 -6.93
N GLY A 12 -0.92 16.99 -7.41
CA GLY A 12 -1.00 18.35 -7.93
C GLY A 12 0.26 19.19 -7.65
N SER A 13 0.26 20.47 -8.01
CA SER A 13 1.39 21.39 -7.87
C SER A 13 1.00 22.65 -7.11
N VAL A 14 1.78 23.04 -6.10
CA VAL A 14 1.52 24.27 -5.31
C VAL A 14 1.77 25.56 -6.11
N ARG A 15 2.31 25.44 -7.33
CA ARG A 15 2.42 26.57 -8.28
C ARG A 15 1.10 26.86 -9.00
N GLU A 16 0.20 25.88 -9.02
CA GLU A 16 -1.06 25.90 -9.77
C GLU A 16 -2.29 25.96 -8.85
N SER A 17 -2.18 25.49 -7.60
CA SER A 17 -3.28 25.45 -6.64
C SER A 17 -2.78 25.59 -5.21
N SER A 18 -3.64 25.99 -4.28
CA SER A 18 -3.24 26.11 -2.88
C SER A 18 -2.91 24.73 -2.28
N LEU A 19 -1.99 24.70 -1.29
CA LEU A 19 -1.65 23.47 -0.57
C LEU A 19 -2.90 22.81 0.05
N VAL A 20 -3.79 23.63 0.62
CA VAL A 20 -5.02 23.19 1.28
C VAL A 20 -5.96 22.53 0.28
N ASP A 21 -6.12 23.12 -0.91
CA ASP A 21 -7.00 22.57 -1.95
C ASP A 21 -6.46 21.24 -2.47
N ILE A 22 -5.17 21.15 -2.77
CA ILE A 22 -4.55 19.89 -3.22
C ILE A 22 -4.75 18.79 -2.17
N TYR A 23 -4.46 19.08 -0.90
CA TYR A 23 -4.57 18.10 0.17
C TYR A 23 -6.03 17.65 0.41
N ARG A 24 -6.98 18.59 0.44
CA ARG A 24 -8.38 18.29 0.78
C ARG A 24 -9.15 17.70 -0.40
N ASN A 25 -8.90 18.18 -1.61
CA ASN A 25 -9.81 18.04 -2.75
C ASN A 25 -9.20 17.30 -3.96
N SER A 26 -7.90 17.00 -3.99
CA SER A 26 -7.39 16.16 -5.08
C SER A 26 -7.99 14.76 -5.03
N GLU A 27 -8.29 14.22 -6.21
CA GLU A 27 -8.87 12.87 -6.34
C GLU A 27 -7.98 11.81 -5.67
N LEU A 28 -6.66 11.91 -5.81
CA LEU A 28 -5.72 10.97 -5.20
C LEU A 28 -5.78 10.99 -3.67
N PHE A 29 -5.74 12.17 -3.03
CA PHE A 29 -5.80 12.23 -1.56
C PHE A 29 -7.17 11.83 -1.02
N GLN A 30 -8.26 12.13 -1.74
CA GLN A 30 -9.60 11.66 -1.34
C GLN A 30 -9.69 10.14 -1.46
N ALA A 31 -9.23 9.58 -2.58
CA ALA A 31 -9.21 8.14 -2.82
C ALA A 31 -8.39 7.37 -1.78
N LEU A 32 -7.21 7.86 -1.41
CA LEU A 32 -6.34 7.21 -0.42
C LEU A 32 -6.90 7.25 1.01
N ARG A 33 -7.84 8.17 1.28
CA ARG A 33 -8.56 8.30 2.56
C ARG A 33 -9.88 7.54 2.59
N ASP A 34 -10.30 6.99 1.47
CA ASP A 34 -11.51 6.20 1.34
C ASP A 34 -11.16 4.72 1.45
N GLU A 35 -11.35 4.15 2.64
CA GLU A 35 -11.01 2.75 2.93
C GLU A 35 -11.84 1.74 2.12
N ASP A 36 -13.01 2.13 1.61
CA ASP A 36 -13.85 1.25 0.79
C ASP A 36 -13.25 1.05 -0.61
N ARG A 37 -12.25 1.85 -1.00
CA ARG A 37 -11.48 1.64 -2.24
C ARG A 37 -10.39 0.59 -2.11
N PHE A 38 -10.05 0.15 -0.89
CA PHE A 38 -8.99 -0.82 -0.69
C PHE A 38 -9.41 -2.21 -1.18
N ARG A 39 -8.46 -2.95 -1.75
CA ARG A 39 -8.65 -4.28 -2.33
C ARG A 39 -7.83 -5.33 -1.60
N GLY A 40 -8.09 -6.59 -1.96
CA GLY A 40 -7.45 -7.77 -1.36
C GLY A 40 -7.69 -7.84 0.16
N LYS A 41 -6.68 -8.30 0.89
CA LYS A 41 -6.64 -8.34 2.36
C LYS A 41 -7.08 -7.03 2.99
N CYS A 42 -6.57 -5.90 2.52
CA CYS A 42 -6.87 -4.59 3.09
C CYS A 42 -8.34 -4.19 2.89
N GLY A 43 -8.98 -4.63 1.79
CA GLY A 43 -10.41 -4.42 1.55
C GLY A 43 -11.31 -5.22 2.52
N ALA A 44 -10.92 -6.46 2.84
CA ALA A 44 -11.64 -7.34 3.78
C ALA A 44 -11.25 -7.12 5.27
N CYS A 45 -10.26 -6.27 5.55
CA CYS A 45 -9.69 -6.15 6.90
C CYS A 45 -10.53 -5.26 7.82
N SER A 46 -10.89 -5.75 9.01
CA SER A 46 -11.58 -4.97 10.04
C SER A 46 -10.78 -3.77 10.56
N TYR A 47 -9.46 -3.75 10.36
CA TYR A 47 -8.58 -2.64 10.74
C TYR A 47 -8.37 -1.60 9.63
N ARG A 48 -9.06 -1.70 8.48
CA ARG A 48 -8.81 -0.86 7.31
C ARG A 48 -8.99 0.65 7.56
N THR A 49 -9.86 1.03 8.51
CA THR A 49 -10.11 2.43 8.89
C THR A 49 -8.99 3.06 9.71
N VAL A 50 -8.12 2.26 10.34
CA VAL A 50 -7.04 2.75 11.22
C VAL A 50 -5.64 2.41 10.71
N CYS A 51 -5.47 1.30 9.99
CA CYS A 51 -4.19 0.85 9.47
C CYS A 51 -4.11 1.03 7.96
N GLY A 52 -5.03 0.40 7.23
CA GLY A 52 -5.03 0.38 5.76
C GLY A 52 -3.87 -0.41 5.14
N GLY A 53 -2.66 -0.35 5.71
CA GLY A 53 -1.40 -0.85 5.15
C GLY A 53 -0.62 0.27 4.41
N SER A 54 0.61 -0.02 4.01
CA SER A 54 1.43 0.92 3.24
C SER A 54 0.97 0.98 1.78
N ARG A 55 0.41 2.13 1.38
CA ARG A 55 0.00 2.41 -0.01
C ARG A 55 1.19 2.54 -0.96
N SER A 56 2.30 3.08 -0.47
CA SER A 56 3.58 3.11 -1.21
C SER A 56 4.07 1.71 -1.54
N ARG A 57 3.98 0.76 -0.59
CA ARG A 57 4.44 -0.61 -0.81
C ARG A 57 3.49 -1.42 -1.68
N ALA A 58 2.18 -1.25 -1.50
CA ALA A 58 1.18 -1.80 -2.41
C ALA A 58 1.47 -1.37 -3.86
N TYR A 59 1.69 -0.06 -4.08
CA TYR A 59 2.03 0.47 -5.40
C TYR A 59 3.37 -0.07 -5.94
N ALA A 60 4.41 -0.12 -5.10
CA ALA A 60 5.71 -0.63 -5.54
C ALA A 60 5.67 -2.10 -5.97
N TYR A 61 4.80 -2.90 -5.35
CA TYR A 61 4.69 -4.34 -5.64
C TYR A 61 3.70 -4.65 -6.77
N THR A 62 2.60 -3.91 -6.87
CA THR A 62 1.49 -4.23 -7.78
C THR A 62 1.24 -3.21 -8.90
N GLY A 63 1.80 -2.00 -8.77
CA GLY A 63 1.42 -0.85 -9.61
C GLY A 63 0.10 -0.17 -9.21
N ASP A 64 -0.60 -0.65 -8.18
CA ASP A 64 -1.86 -0.08 -7.69
C ASP A 64 -1.74 0.28 -6.19
N PRO A 65 -1.92 1.55 -5.79
CA PRO A 65 -1.79 1.93 -4.38
C PRO A 65 -2.97 1.45 -3.50
N PHE A 66 -4.07 1.00 -4.12
CA PHE A 66 -5.28 0.51 -3.43
C PHE A 66 -5.24 -1.00 -3.18
N GLU A 67 -4.24 -1.70 -3.71
CA GLU A 67 -4.00 -3.10 -3.39
C GLU A 67 -3.49 -3.30 -1.96
N SER A 68 -3.48 -4.56 -1.56
CA SER A 68 -2.99 -4.94 -0.24
C SER A 68 -1.50 -4.70 -0.07
N ASP A 69 -1.15 -4.32 1.15
CA ASP A 69 0.25 -4.25 1.56
C ASP A 69 0.85 -5.66 1.64
N PRO A 70 1.85 -6.00 0.81
CA PRO A 70 2.37 -7.37 0.71
C PRO A 70 3.12 -7.84 1.96
N LEU A 71 3.58 -6.92 2.82
CA LEU A 71 4.29 -7.29 4.05
C LEU A 71 3.39 -7.33 5.28
N CYS A 72 2.11 -7.00 5.16
CA CYS A 72 1.19 -7.14 6.27
C CYS A 72 1.06 -8.63 6.67
N PRO A 73 1.42 -9.02 7.91
CA PRO A 73 1.37 -10.43 8.32
C PRO A 73 -0.04 -10.90 8.66
N TYR A 74 -0.92 -9.97 9.02
CA TYR A 74 -2.30 -10.28 9.40
C TYR A 74 -3.11 -10.70 8.16
N VAL A 75 -3.89 -11.77 8.30
CA VAL A 75 -4.85 -12.23 7.30
C VAL A 75 -6.24 -12.11 7.93
N PRO A 76 -7.14 -11.27 7.38
CA PRO A 76 -8.51 -11.16 7.88
C PRO A 76 -9.25 -12.52 7.77
N PRO A 77 -10.11 -12.88 8.73
CA PRO A 77 -10.89 -14.12 8.67
C PRO A 77 -11.73 -14.26 7.39
N ASP A 78 -12.27 -13.14 6.89
CA ASP A 78 -13.15 -13.10 5.72
C ASP A 78 -12.38 -12.93 4.38
N TYR A 79 -11.04 -13.04 4.40
CA TYR A 79 -10.22 -12.95 3.19
C TYR A 79 -9.87 -14.34 2.66
N GLU A 80 -10.43 -14.69 1.51
CA GLU A 80 -10.24 -16.01 0.86
C GLU A 80 -9.14 -16.01 -0.22
N GLY A 81 -8.51 -14.88 -0.49
CA GLY A 81 -7.46 -14.78 -1.52
C GLY A 81 -6.09 -15.26 -1.03
N ASP A 82 -5.16 -15.41 -1.97
CA ASP A 82 -3.77 -15.72 -1.64
C ASP A 82 -3.11 -14.58 -0.86
N ARG A 83 -2.21 -14.94 0.05
CA ARG A 83 -1.31 -13.97 0.64
C ARG A 83 -0.22 -13.67 -0.39
N PRO A 84 0.03 -12.40 -0.75
CA PRO A 84 1.12 -12.06 -1.65
C PRO A 84 2.43 -12.64 -1.10
N GLU A 85 3.16 -13.33 -1.96
CA GLU A 85 4.41 -13.97 -1.61
C GLU A 85 5.39 -12.90 -1.13
N GLN A 86 5.88 -13.07 0.10
CA GLN A 86 6.85 -12.15 0.67
C GLN A 86 8.18 -12.43 -0.02
N ALA A 87 8.66 -11.47 -0.82
CA ALA A 87 9.94 -11.58 -1.55
C ALA A 87 11.16 -11.85 -0.64
N VAL A 88 10.98 -11.80 0.69
CA VAL A 88 12.02 -12.09 1.67
C VAL A 88 11.38 -12.75 2.89
N ALA A 89 11.70 -14.02 3.14
CA ALA A 89 11.42 -14.66 4.42
C ALA A 89 12.47 -14.18 5.44
N TYR A 90 12.05 -13.40 6.44
CA TYR A 90 12.92 -13.04 7.55
C TYR A 90 12.85 -14.17 8.57
N ASP A 91 13.93 -14.95 8.71
CA ASP A 91 13.98 -15.95 9.76
C ASP A 91 14.09 -15.27 11.15
N ARG A 92 13.81 -16.02 12.22
CA ARG A 92 13.93 -15.51 13.60
C ARG A 92 15.38 -15.25 14.05
N SER A 93 16.37 -15.62 13.25
CA SER A 93 17.80 -15.37 13.49
C SER A 93 18.29 -14.05 12.89
N GLY A 94 17.44 -13.35 12.12
CA GLY A 94 17.82 -12.13 11.41
C GLY A 94 18.52 -12.39 10.08
N THR A 95 18.49 -13.63 9.59
CA THR A 95 19.14 -14.02 8.34
C THR A 95 18.09 -14.06 7.23
N THR A 96 18.30 -13.22 6.21
CA THR A 96 17.57 -13.34 4.94
C THR A 96 17.98 -14.66 4.28
N THR A 97 17.04 -15.58 4.14
CA THR A 97 17.23 -16.74 3.25
C THR A 97 16.57 -16.41 1.93
N GLU A 98 17.34 -16.46 0.84
CA GLU A 98 16.81 -16.31 -0.51
C GLU A 98 15.78 -17.41 -0.79
N ILE A 99 14.59 -17.03 -1.23
CA ILE A 99 13.62 -17.97 -1.80
C ILE A 99 13.67 -17.75 -3.31
N ASP A 100 14.23 -18.75 -3.98
CA ASP A 100 14.33 -18.93 -5.43
C ASP A 100 15.28 -17.99 -6.20
N GLY A 101 16.55 -18.40 -6.24
CA GLY A 101 17.63 -17.79 -7.02
C GLY A 101 17.32 -17.61 -8.51
N ARG A 102 16.75 -16.47 -8.87
CA ARG A 102 16.77 -15.89 -10.21
C ARG A 102 16.87 -14.38 -10.15
N LEU A 103 18.11 -13.89 -10.08
CA LEU A 103 18.53 -12.65 -10.75
C LEU A 103 19.94 -12.86 -11.33
N SER A 104 19.97 -13.28 -12.59
CA SER A 104 21.03 -13.04 -13.58
C SER A 104 20.36 -12.91 -14.94
#